data_AF-A0A3M2A911-F1
#
_entry.id   AF-A0A3M2A911-F1
#
_cell.length_a   1.000
_cell.length_b   1.000
_cell.length_c   1.000
_cell.angle_alpha   90.00
_cell.angle_beta   90.00
_cell.angle_gamma   90.00
#
_symmetry.space_group_name_H-M   'P 1'
#
loop_
_entity.id
_entity.type
_entity.pdbx_description
1 polymer ?
#
loop_
_entity_poly.entity_id
_entity_poly.type
_entity_poly.pdbx_seq_one_letter_code
_entity_poly.pdbx_strand_id
1 'polypeptide(L)'
;MNTMNDKLVRLGTAARKLNDGSDRLNRLIAEIDKLLGRLMIGLDYVHPRPIHEQVTVDKTGHRVTELAFVGYLKVQGSYHLAIKTVKVLEAKHQLATEQPGRITPLLSAPRRIRHAAVDVLPDLVSGLAEQVDDVVGAMERRCATAEALLEHLQDVAQSGVRPIEPLPGAGKSRTQPLIVEDATTPRP
;
A
#
# COMPACT_ATOMS: atom_id res chain seq x y z
N MET A 1 27.19 3.81 -52.74
CA MET A 1 26.36 4.35 -51.64
C MET A 1 26.54 3.46 -50.43
N ASN A 2 27.06 4.00 -49.33
CA ASN A 2 27.60 3.22 -48.21
C ASN A 2 26.49 2.93 -47.18
N THR A 3 25.76 1.83 -47.39
CA THR A 3 24.55 1.43 -46.66
C THR A 3 24.71 1.34 -45.14
N MET A 4 25.94 1.11 -44.64
CA MET A 4 26.24 1.10 -43.21
C MET A 4 26.22 2.51 -42.59
N ASN A 5 26.71 3.52 -43.31
CA ASN A 5 26.73 4.89 -42.82
C ASN A 5 25.30 5.45 -42.71
N ASP A 6 24.44 5.14 -43.69
CA ASP A 6 23.02 5.50 -43.66
C ASP A 6 22.28 4.84 -42.50
N LYS A 7 22.59 3.57 -42.19
CA LYS A 7 22.04 2.86 -41.02
C LYS A 7 22.47 3.51 -39.71
N LEU A 8 23.74 3.92 -39.57
CA LEU A 8 24.25 4.59 -38.37
C LEU A 8 23.63 5.98 -38.19
N VAL A 9 23.48 6.76 -39.27
CA VAL A 9 22.80 8.06 -39.23
C VAL A 9 21.34 7.91 -38.82
N ARG A 10 20.63 6.91 -39.36
CA ARG A 10 19.24 6.59 -38.97
C ARG A 10 19.14 6.19 -37.51
N LEU A 11 20.05 5.34 -37.02
CA LEU A 11 20.08 4.91 -35.63
C LEU A 11 20.33 6.08 -34.68
N GLY A 12 21.31 6.95 -34.99
CA GLY A 12 21.60 8.14 -34.18
C GLY A 12 20.41 9.10 -34.12
N THR A 13 19.72 9.31 -35.25
CA THR A 13 18.52 10.15 -35.31
C THR A 13 17.37 9.55 -34.48
N ALA A 14 17.14 8.24 -34.58
CA ALA A 14 16.11 7.55 -33.81
C ALA A 14 16.40 7.57 -32.31
N ALA A 15 17.65 7.34 -31.90
CA ALA A 15 18.07 7.39 -30.50
C ALA A 15 17.85 8.78 -29.88
N ARG A 16 18.17 9.85 -30.61
CA ARG A 16 17.91 11.23 -30.17
C ARG A 16 16.42 11.48 -29.96
N LYS A 17 15.59 11.16 -30.95
CA LYS A 17 14.13 11.30 -30.86
C LYS A 17 13.55 10.53 -29.68
N LEU A 18 14.03 9.32 -29.44
CA LEU A 18 13.58 8.47 -28.34
C LEU A 18 13.92 9.13 -26.99
N ASN A 19 15.14 9.63 -26.82
CA ASN A 19 15.60 10.34 -25.61
C ASN A 19 14.79 11.60 -25.35
N ASP A 20 14.68 12.50 -26.34
CA ASP A 20 13.90 13.73 -26.23
C ASP A 20 12.43 13.43 -25.84
N GLY A 21 11.84 12.41 -26.47
CA GLY A 21 10.48 11.96 -26.15
C GLY A 21 10.35 11.43 -24.73
N SER A 22 11.34 10.70 -24.21
CA SER A 22 11.29 10.19 -22.84
C SER A 22 11.55 11.26 -21.78
N ASP A 23 12.36 12.27 -22.08
CA ASP A 23 12.55 13.41 -21.18
C ASP A 23 11.29 14.28 -21.11
N ARG A 24 10.59 14.42 -22.24
CA ARG A 24 9.26 15.04 -22.25
C ARG A 24 8.26 14.23 -21.43
N LEU A 25 8.25 12.91 -21.58
CA LEU A 25 7.36 12.04 -20.82
C LEU A 25 7.61 12.10 -19.31
N ASN A 26 8.88 12.09 -18.89
CA ASN A 26 9.24 12.22 -17.48
C ASN A 26 8.74 13.54 -16.88
N ARG A 27 8.82 14.66 -17.64
CA ARG A 27 8.29 15.95 -17.21
C ARG A 27 6.77 15.90 -17.02
N LEU A 28 6.04 15.30 -17.96
CA LEU A 28 4.59 15.15 -17.87
C LEU A 28 4.19 14.27 -16.67
N ILE A 29 4.87 13.15 -16.45
CA ILE A 29 4.64 12.29 -15.28
C ILE A 29 4.88 13.08 -13.98
N ALA A 30 5.95 13.86 -13.90
CA ALA A 30 6.25 14.67 -12.72
C ALA A 30 5.19 15.75 -12.47
N GLU A 31 4.65 16.36 -13.53
CA GLU A 31 3.56 17.33 -13.41
C GLU A 31 2.26 16.67 -12.94
N ILE A 32 1.91 15.50 -13.48
CA ILE A 32 0.73 14.74 -13.04
C ILE A 32 0.88 14.36 -11.56
N ASP A 33 2.03 13.82 -11.17
CA ASP A 33 2.33 13.45 -9.78
C ASP A 33 2.17 14.65 -8.83
N LYS A 34 2.71 15.81 -9.21
CA LYS A 34 2.57 17.05 -8.45
C LYS A 34 1.12 17.51 -8.33
N LEU A 35 0.33 17.39 -9.40
CA LEU A 35 -1.09 17.77 -9.39
C LEU A 35 -1.90 16.85 -8.49
N LEU A 36 -1.68 15.53 -8.56
CA LEU A 36 -2.31 14.56 -7.65
C LEU A 36 -1.91 14.81 -6.19
N GLY A 37 -0.63 15.11 -5.93
CA GLY A 37 -0.14 15.43 -4.59
C GLY A 37 -0.84 16.63 -3.94
N ARG A 38 -1.25 17.63 -4.74
CA ARG A 38 -2.01 18.80 -4.25
C ARG A 38 -3.42 18.47 -3.79
N LEU A 39 -4.00 17.38 -4.29
CA LEU A 39 -5.34 16.96 -3.88
C LEU A 39 -5.35 16.34 -2.48
N MET A 40 -4.17 16.01 -1.92
CA MET A 40 -4.02 15.50 -0.55
C MET A 40 -4.97 14.33 -0.21
N ILE A 41 -5.22 13.46 -1.18
CA ILE A 41 -6.24 12.41 -1.11
C ILE A 41 -6.00 11.46 0.08
N GLY A 42 -4.74 11.21 0.44
CA GLY A 42 -4.40 10.44 1.63
C GLY A 42 -4.80 8.96 1.56
N LEU A 43 -5.05 8.43 0.36
CA LEU A 43 -5.55 7.07 0.11
C LEU A 43 -4.61 6.31 -0.81
N ASP A 44 -4.29 5.07 -0.44
CA ASP A 44 -3.56 4.16 -1.30
C ASP A 44 -4.53 3.56 -2.33
N TYR A 45 -4.14 3.64 -3.60
CA TYR A 45 -4.83 2.99 -4.71
C TYR A 45 -3.83 2.26 -5.60
N VAL A 46 -4.18 1.06 -6.03
CA VAL A 46 -3.40 0.28 -7.00
C VAL A 46 -4.31 -0.10 -8.15
N HIS A 47 -3.89 0.23 -9.37
CA HIS A 47 -4.60 -0.17 -10.56
C HIS A 47 -4.64 -1.71 -10.65
N PRO A 48 -5.81 -2.33 -10.90
CA PRO A 48 -5.99 -3.78 -10.77
C PRO A 48 -5.27 -4.58 -11.86
N ARG A 49 -4.95 -3.98 -13.01
CA ARG A 49 -4.25 -4.67 -14.10
C ARG A 49 -2.74 -4.41 -14.03
N PRO A 50 -1.91 -5.46 -14.14
CA PRO A 50 -0.46 -5.30 -14.23
C PRO A 50 -0.08 -4.65 -15.57
N ILE A 51 0.91 -3.75 -15.53
CA ILE A 51 1.44 -3.08 -16.72
C ILE A 51 2.69 -3.77 -17.27
N HIS A 52 3.29 -4.67 -16.49
CA HIS A 52 4.46 -5.44 -16.89
C HIS A 52 4.46 -6.79 -16.20
N GLU A 53 4.85 -7.82 -16.94
CA GLU A 53 5.10 -9.17 -16.44
C GLU A 53 6.50 -9.61 -16.85
N GLN A 54 7.27 -10.12 -15.90
CA GLN A 54 8.57 -10.72 -16.13
C GLN A 54 8.63 -12.12 -15.53
N VAL A 55 8.85 -13.11 -16.37
CA VAL A 55 9.02 -14.50 -15.95
C VAL A 55 10.51 -14.82 -15.85
N THR A 56 10.92 -15.35 -14.70
CA THR A 56 12.27 -15.85 -14.46
C THR A 56 12.21 -17.26 -13.90
N VAL A 57 13.30 -18.01 -14.04
CA VAL A 57 13.45 -19.32 -13.40
C VAL A 57 14.46 -19.14 -12.27
N ASP A 58 14.09 -19.53 -11.06
CA ASP A 58 15.00 -19.47 -9.93
C ASP A 58 16.08 -20.56 -10.00
N LYS A 59 17.04 -20.51 -9.06
CA LYS A 59 18.14 -21.49 -8.99
C LYS A 59 17.65 -22.92 -8.72
N THR A 60 16.43 -23.08 -8.22
CA THR A 60 15.77 -24.35 -7.91
C THR A 60 14.88 -24.85 -9.05
N GLY A 61 14.82 -24.14 -10.18
CA GLY A 61 14.03 -24.50 -11.34
C GLY A 61 12.55 -24.12 -11.24
N HIS A 62 12.13 -23.36 -10.23
CA HIS A 62 10.77 -22.85 -10.10
C HIS A 62 10.57 -21.61 -10.95
N ARG A 63 9.36 -21.48 -11.51
CA ARG A 63 8.98 -20.31 -12.28
C ARG A 63 8.58 -19.19 -11.30
N VAL A 64 9.24 -18.05 -11.43
CA VAL A 64 8.98 -16.84 -10.66
C VAL A 64 8.46 -15.78 -11.61
N THR A 65 7.20 -15.41 -11.44
CA THR A 65 6.56 -14.36 -12.23
C THR A 65 6.53 -13.07 -11.41
N GLU A 66 7.22 -12.03 -11.88
CA GLU A 66 7.17 -10.70 -11.29
C GLU A 66 6.19 -9.82 -12.06
N LEU A 67 5.15 -9.37 -11.39
CA LEU A 67 4.13 -8.47 -11.91
C LEU A 67 4.38 -7.06 -11.39
N ALA A 68 4.25 -6.06 -12.25
CA ALA A 68 4.35 -4.66 -11.89
C ALA A 68 3.00 -3.97 -12.07
N PHE A 69 2.53 -3.31 -11.01
CA PHE A 69 1.29 -2.55 -10.97
C PHE A 69 1.60 -1.07 -10.76
N VAL A 70 0.81 -0.20 -11.39
CA VAL A 70 0.85 1.24 -11.11
C VAL A 70 -0.13 1.54 -10.00
N GLY A 71 0.24 2.43 -9.08
CA GLY A 71 -0.63 2.90 -8.02
C GLY A 71 -0.32 4.33 -7.61
N TYR A 72 -1.22 4.94 -6.86
CA TYR A 72 -0.98 6.13 -6.07
C TYR A 72 -0.76 5.69 -4.63
N LEU A 73 0.49 5.71 -4.18
CA LEU A 73 0.91 5.05 -2.94
C LEU A 73 1.78 5.97 -2.09
N LYS A 74 1.71 5.77 -0.78
CA LYS A 74 2.60 6.45 0.15
C LYS A 74 4.04 5.95 0.02
N VAL A 75 4.94 6.83 -0.41
CA VAL A 75 6.39 6.61 -0.49
C VAL A 75 7.11 7.68 0.31
N GLN A 76 7.92 7.25 1.29
CA GLN A 76 8.72 8.17 2.13
C GLN A 76 7.90 9.28 2.82
N GLY A 77 6.65 9.00 3.18
CA GLY A 77 5.78 9.93 3.91
C GLY A 77 4.81 10.74 3.04
N SER A 78 5.06 10.80 1.73
CA SER A 78 4.21 11.52 0.76
C SER A 78 3.58 10.55 -0.24
N TYR A 79 2.42 10.91 -0.78
CA TYR A 79 1.77 10.11 -1.82
C TYR A 79 2.32 10.45 -3.18
N HIS A 80 2.65 9.41 -3.95
CA HIS A 80 3.22 9.53 -5.28
C HIS A 80 2.64 8.46 -6.21
N LEU A 81 2.65 8.74 -7.50
CA LEU A 81 2.61 7.71 -8.53
C LEU A 81 3.79 6.76 -8.32
N ALA A 82 3.48 5.50 -8.12
CA ALA A 82 4.44 4.48 -7.74
C ALA A 82 4.17 3.17 -8.49
N ILE A 83 5.21 2.35 -8.57
CA ILE A 83 5.14 0.97 -9.03
C ILE A 83 5.20 0.07 -7.81
N LYS A 84 4.22 -0.81 -7.69
CA LYS A 84 4.21 -1.93 -6.75
C LYS A 84 4.52 -3.21 -7.53
N THR A 85 5.59 -3.90 -7.16
CA THR A 85 5.84 -5.23 -7.71
C THR A 85 5.26 -6.33 -6.81
N VAL A 86 4.89 -7.45 -7.41
CA VAL A 86 4.47 -8.68 -6.72
C VAL A 86 5.19 -9.84 -7.36
N LYS A 87 5.78 -10.70 -6.55
CA LYS A 87 6.41 -11.94 -7.03
C LYS A 87 5.49 -13.11 -6.74
N VAL A 88 5.14 -13.84 -7.79
CA VAL A 88 4.34 -15.06 -7.73
C VAL A 88 5.27 -16.24 -7.96
N LEU A 89 5.42 -17.09 -6.95
CA LEU A 89 6.19 -18.32 -7.05
C LEU A 89 5.27 -19.46 -7.47
N GLU A 90 5.45 -20.00 -8.68
CA GLU A 90 4.77 -21.21 -9.12
C GLU A 90 5.61 -22.44 -8.74
N ALA A 91 5.27 -23.08 -7.62
CA ALA A 91 5.76 -24.41 -7.31
C ALA A 91 4.82 -25.45 -7.95
N LYS A 92 5.36 -26.38 -8.75
CA LYS A 92 4.61 -27.43 -9.47
C LYS A 92 3.66 -28.30 -8.60
N HIS A 93 3.75 -28.21 -7.27
CA HIS A 93 2.92 -28.98 -6.33
C HIS A 93 2.45 -28.23 -5.07
N GLN A 94 2.73 -26.92 -4.93
CA GLN A 94 2.33 -26.14 -3.74
C GLN A 94 1.70 -24.82 -4.14
N LEU A 95 0.70 -24.40 -3.35
CA LEU A 95 -0.02 -23.13 -3.45
C LEU A 95 0.89 -21.99 -3.91
N ALA A 96 0.52 -21.30 -4.99
CA ALA A 96 1.26 -20.15 -5.48
C ALA A 96 1.45 -19.17 -4.32
N THR A 97 2.70 -18.95 -3.92
CA THR A 97 3.00 -18.07 -2.79
C THR A 97 3.28 -16.68 -3.34
N GLU A 98 2.42 -15.74 -2.99
CA GLU A 98 2.61 -14.33 -3.32
C GLU A 98 3.56 -13.69 -2.31
N GLN A 99 4.63 -13.09 -2.80
CA GLN A 99 5.53 -12.28 -1.99
C GLN A 99 5.34 -10.80 -2.35
N PRO A 100 5.06 -9.92 -1.35
CA PRO A 100 5.03 -8.49 -1.57
C PRO A 100 6.36 -8.03 -2.15
N GLY A 101 6.32 -7.42 -3.33
CA GLY A 101 7.49 -6.82 -3.94
C GLY A 101 7.75 -5.41 -3.41
N ARG A 102 8.56 -4.67 -4.16
CA ARG A 102 9.02 -3.34 -3.76
C ARG A 102 8.06 -2.28 -4.28
N ILE A 103 7.83 -1.25 -3.46
CA ILE A 103 7.18 -0.01 -3.89
C ILE A 103 8.27 1.00 -4.27
N THR A 104 8.19 1.55 -5.47
CA THR A 104 9.18 2.52 -5.99
C THR A 104 8.46 3.66 -6.70
N PRO A 105 8.87 4.93 -6.54
CA PRO A 105 8.31 6.04 -7.31
C PRO A 105 8.35 5.78 -8.82
N LEU A 106 7.30 6.16 -9.55
CA LEU A 106 7.18 5.91 -10.98
C LEU A 106 8.32 6.56 -11.76
N LEU A 107 8.74 7.77 -11.38
CA LEU A 107 9.87 8.47 -12.01
C LEU A 107 11.20 7.71 -11.87
N SER A 108 11.38 6.96 -10.79
CA SER A 108 12.57 6.13 -10.56
C SER A 108 12.51 4.76 -11.24
N ALA A 109 11.36 4.36 -11.79
CA ALA A 109 11.19 3.06 -12.44
C ALA A 109 11.95 2.98 -13.79
N PRO A 110 12.25 1.77 -14.30
CA PRO A 110 12.88 1.61 -15.61
C PRO A 110 12.06 2.26 -16.73
N ARG A 111 12.74 2.76 -17.78
CA ARG A 111 12.12 3.50 -18.90
C ARG A 111 10.92 2.77 -19.51
N ARG A 112 11.03 1.46 -19.74
CA ARG A 112 9.93 0.63 -20.28
C ARG A 112 8.67 0.69 -19.41
N ILE A 113 8.85 0.70 -18.09
CA ILE A 113 7.76 0.68 -17.11
C ILE A 113 7.09 2.05 -17.07
N ARG A 114 7.86 3.13 -17.12
CA ARG A 114 7.31 4.49 -17.21
C ARG A 114 6.47 4.69 -18.46
N HIS A 115 6.89 4.11 -19.58
CA HIS A 115 6.15 4.20 -20.85
C HIS A 115 4.81 3.45 -20.73
N ALA A 116 4.84 2.19 -20.30
CA ALA A 116 3.62 1.39 -20.10
C ALA A 116 2.67 1.97 -19.05
N ALA A 117 3.20 2.64 -18.01
CA ALA A 117 2.38 3.26 -16.98
C ALA A 117 1.51 4.40 -17.52
N VAL A 118 2.00 5.17 -18.49
CA VAL A 118 1.29 6.35 -19.02
C VAL A 118 -0.01 5.95 -19.71
N ASP A 119 -0.04 4.78 -20.34
CA ASP A 119 -1.22 4.25 -21.01
C ASP A 119 -2.37 3.95 -20.03
N VAL A 120 -2.06 3.70 -18.75
CA VAL A 120 -3.04 3.37 -17.71
C VAL A 120 -3.27 4.49 -16.68
N LEU A 121 -2.55 5.61 -16.78
CA LEU A 121 -2.73 6.73 -15.85
C LEU A 121 -4.15 7.30 -15.84
N PRO A 122 -4.85 7.46 -16.99
CA PRO A 122 -6.24 7.92 -16.98
C PRO A 122 -7.17 7.00 -16.18
N ASP A 123 -7.08 5.69 -16.42
CA ASP A 123 -7.88 4.69 -15.71
C ASP A 123 -7.54 4.66 -14.22
N LEU A 124 -6.27 4.86 -13.86
CA LEU A 124 -5.85 4.97 -12.47
C LEU A 124 -6.46 6.18 -11.76
N VAL A 125 -6.55 7.33 -12.43
CA VAL A 125 -7.17 8.53 -11.84
C VAL A 125 -8.67 8.33 -11.67
N SER A 126 -9.35 7.73 -12.65
CA SER A 126 -10.77 7.40 -12.55
C SER A 126 -11.05 6.45 -11.39
N GLY A 127 -10.29 5.36 -11.27
CA GLY A 127 -10.47 4.41 -10.17
C GLY A 127 -10.12 4.99 -8.79
N LEU A 128 -9.15 5.91 -8.72
CA LEU A 128 -8.87 6.64 -7.49
C LEU A 128 -10.05 7.54 -7.09
N ALA A 129 -10.69 8.22 -8.04
CA ALA A 129 -11.86 9.06 -7.78
C ALA A 129 -13.04 8.22 -7.25
N GLU A 130 -13.34 7.09 -7.89
CA GLU A 130 -14.37 6.15 -7.43
C GLU A 130 -14.09 5.66 -5.99
N GLN A 131 -12.85 5.28 -5.69
CA GLN A 131 -12.48 4.85 -4.35
C GLN A 131 -12.61 5.96 -3.30
N VAL A 132 -12.33 7.21 -3.67
CA VAL A 132 -12.53 8.36 -2.78
C VAL A 132 -14.02 8.56 -2.49
N ASP A 133 -14.88 8.49 -3.51
CA ASP A 133 -16.34 8.62 -3.34
C ASP A 133 -16.89 7.52 -2.42
N ASP A 134 -16.43 6.29 -2.58
CA ASP A 134 -16.79 5.17 -1.70
C ASP A 134 -16.38 5.42 -0.25
N VAL A 135 -15.17 5.96 -0.03
CA VAL A 135 -14.65 6.27 1.31
C VAL A 135 -15.43 7.42 1.94
N VAL A 136 -15.77 8.47 1.18
CA VAL A 136 -16.59 9.59 1.65
C VAL A 136 -17.96 9.08 2.09
N GLY A 137 -18.64 8.30 1.24
CA GLY A 137 -19.94 7.73 1.60
C GLY A 137 -19.86 6.80 2.82
N ALA A 138 -18.78 6.02 2.97
CA ALA A 138 -18.57 5.21 4.17
C ALA A 138 -18.29 6.06 5.42
N MET A 139 -17.58 7.17 5.29
CA MET A 139 -17.28 8.09 6.38
C MET A 139 -18.55 8.74 6.91
N GLU A 140 -19.42 9.23 6.04
CA GLU A 140 -20.71 9.84 6.44
C GLU A 140 -21.56 8.87 7.28
N ARG A 141 -21.67 7.61 6.84
CA ARG A 141 -22.38 6.56 7.60
C ARG A 141 -21.73 6.28 8.96
N ARG A 142 -20.40 6.28 9.02
CA ARG A 142 -19.64 6.08 10.27
C ARG A 142 -19.80 7.25 11.23
N CYS A 143 -19.79 8.49 10.74
CA CYS A 143 -20.04 9.69 11.54
C CYS A 143 -21.44 9.64 12.15
N ALA A 144 -22.48 9.37 11.35
CA ALA A 144 -23.85 9.24 11.86
C ALA A 144 -23.98 8.17 12.95
N THR A 145 -23.27 7.04 12.79
CA THR A 145 -23.26 5.97 13.80
C THR A 145 -22.54 6.40 15.08
N ALA A 146 -21.41 7.10 14.96
CA ALA A 146 -20.65 7.61 16.10
C ALA A 146 -21.40 8.72 16.85
N GLU A 147 -22.10 9.60 16.14
CA GLU A 147 -22.96 10.64 16.72
C GLU A 147 -24.10 10.01 17.52
N ALA A 148 -24.83 9.05 16.95
CA ALA A 148 -25.89 8.34 17.66
C ALA A 148 -25.39 7.62 18.92
N LEU A 149 -24.20 7.01 18.85
CA LEU A 149 -23.57 6.39 20.02
C LEU A 149 -23.18 7.42 21.07
N LEU A 150 -22.64 8.57 20.66
CA LEU A 150 -22.26 9.65 21.56
C LEU A 150 -23.48 10.21 22.28
N GLU A 151 -24.58 10.46 21.57
CA GLU A 151 -25.85 10.90 22.16
C GLU A 151 -26.37 9.88 23.18
N HIS A 152 -26.35 8.59 22.83
CA HIS A 152 -26.78 7.53 23.74
C HIS A 152 -25.91 7.45 25.01
N LEU A 153 -24.58 7.57 24.88
CA LEU A 153 -23.68 7.57 26.04
C LEU A 153 -23.84 8.83 26.90
N GLN A 154 -24.12 9.99 26.29
CA GLN A 154 -24.42 11.22 27.02
C GLN A 154 -25.74 11.10 27.78
N ASP A 155 -26.77 10.51 27.18
CA ASP A 155 -28.06 10.27 27.82
C ASP A 155 -27.89 9.30 29.01
N VAL A 156 -27.14 8.20 28.86
CA VAL A 156 -26.85 7.27 29.96
C VAL A 156 -26.06 7.96 31.09
N ALA A 157 -25.09 8.82 30.76
CA ALA A 157 -24.30 9.56 31.73
C ALA A 157 -25.14 10.63 32.47
N GLN A 158 -26.08 11.29 31.78
CA GLN A 158 -26.97 12.30 32.35
C GLN A 158 -28.15 11.68 33.12
N SER A 159 -28.62 10.52 32.69
CA SER A 159 -29.68 9.73 33.34
C SER A 159 -29.25 9.15 34.69
N GLY A 160 -27.99 9.34 35.10
CA GLY A 160 -27.53 9.01 36.44
C GLY A 160 -27.68 7.54 36.77
N VAL A 161 -27.27 6.64 35.86
CA VAL A 161 -27.13 5.23 36.19
C VAL A 161 -26.10 5.14 37.32
N ARG A 162 -26.61 4.99 38.55
CA ARG A 162 -25.78 4.76 39.73
C ARG A 162 -24.92 3.52 39.47
N PRO A 163 -23.66 3.50 39.91
CA PRO A 163 -22.86 2.28 39.90
C PRO A 163 -23.71 1.17 40.52
N ILE A 164 -23.84 0.04 39.84
CA ILE A 164 -24.54 -1.13 40.36
C ILE A 164 -23.87 -1.45 41.70
N GLU A 165 -24.58 -1.20 42.80
CA GLU A 165 -24.11 -1.49 44.14
C GLU A 165 -23.84 -3.00 44.19
N PRO A 166 -22.64 -3.45 44.61
CA PRO A 166 -22.37 -4.87 44.71
C PRO A 166 -23.37 -5.48 45.69
N LEU A 167 -24.09 -6.50 45.24
CA LEU A 167 -25.00 -7.29 46.07
C LEU A 167 -24.34 -7.63 47.41
N PRO A 168 -24.97 -7.31 48.56
CA PRO A 168 -24.41 -7.61 49.87
C PRO A 168 -24.54 -9.12 50.10
N GLY A 169 -23.52 -9.88 49.71
CA GLY A 169 -23.56 -11.34 49.86
C GLY A 169 -22.40 -12.15 49.28
N ALA A 170 -21.35 -11.55 48.71
CA ALA A 170 -20.15 -12.31 48.36
C ALA A 170 -19.32 -12.57 49.62
N GLY A 171 -19.58 -13.75 50.21
CA GLY A 171 -18.94 -14.25 51.42
C GLY A 171 -17.42 -14.16 51.42
N LYS A 172 -16.90 -13.91 52.62
CA LYS A 172 -15.48 -13.87 52.97
C LYS A 172 -14.77 -15.16 52.55
N SER A 173 -14.09 -15.16 51.41
CA SER A 173 -13.05 -16.15 51.12
C SER A 173 -11.80 -15.79 51.90
N ARG A 174 -11.76 -16.36 53.11
CA ARG A 174 -10.60 -16.67 53.97
C ARG A 174 -9.25 -16.53 53.26
N THR A 175 -8.56 -15.43 53.51
CA THR A 175 -7.12 -15.30 53.23
C THR A 175 -6.38 -16.15 54.26
N GLN A 176 -5.81 -17.29 53.85
CA GLN A 176 -4.80 -17.96 54.65
C GLN A 176 -3.49 -17.16 54.52
N PRO A 177 -2.78 -16.87 55.61
CA PRO A 177 -1.43 -16.34 55.51
C PRO A 177 -0.48 -17.48 55.12
N LEU A 178 0.20 -17.31 53.98
CA LEU A 178 1.33 -18.13 53.57
C LEU A 178 2.48 -17.85 54.56
N ILE A 179 2.74 -18.81 55.45
CA ILE A 179 3.93 -18.81 56.30
C ILE A 179 5.12 -19.03 55.36
N VAL A 180 5.96 -18.00 55.20
CA VAL A 180 7.29 -18.14 54.59
C VAL A 180 8.25 -18.44 55.73
N GLU A 181 8.57 -19.72 55.92
CA GLU A 181 9.69 -20.11 56.78
C GLU A 181 11.01 -19.80 56.07
N ASP A 182 11.78 -18.95 56.74
CA ASP A 182 13.15 -18.58 56.47
C ASP A 182 14.08 -19.72 56.94
N ALA A 183 15.00 -20.16 56.08
CA ALA A 183 16.11 -21.01 56.45
C ALA A 183 17.34 -20.66 55.60
N THR A 184 18.10 -19.68 56.08
CA THR A 184 19.52 -19.77 56.43
C THR A 184 20.24 -20.99 55.81
N THR A 185 21.32 -20.89 55.04
CA THR A 185 22.65 -20.35 55.43
C THR A 185 23.60 -20.46 54.21
N PRO A 186 24.67 -19.65 54.09
CA PRO A 186 25.54 -19.61 52.90
C PRO A 186 26.87 -20.38 53.04
N ARG A 187 27.40 -20.81 51.88
CA ARG A 187 28.84 -20.96 51.49
C ARG A 187 29.68 -22.04 52.23
N PRO A 188 30.87 -22.47 51.72
CA PRO A 188 31.79 -21.84 50.75
C PRO A 188 31.70 -22.33 49.30
#